data_AF-A0A9E4ING9-F1
#
_entry.id   AF-A0A9E4ING9-F1
#
_cell.length_a   1.000
_cell.length_b   1.000
_cell.length_c   1.000
_cell.angle_alpha   90.00
_cell.angle_beta   90.00
_cell.angle_gamma   90.00
#
_symmetry.space_group_name_H-M   'P 1'
#
loop_
_entity.id
_entity.type
_entity.pdbx_description
1 polymer ?
#
loop_
_entity_poly.entity_id
_entity_poly.type
_entity_poly.pdbx_seq_one_letter_code
_entity_poly.pdbx_strand_id
1 'polypeptide(L)'
;MKTISVGVLDDDYESFRQASRTQGRPIAQLIRDAMALYRREHIERRTPLREIPTLAGHRPVASLPGRDELYDEIFPAVDEG
;
A
#
# COMPACT_ATOMS: atom_id res chain seq x y z
N MET A 1 -8.04 -21.70 -9.70
CA MET A 1 -6.56 -21.67 -9.74
C MET A 1 -6.11 -22.08 -11.13
N LYS A 2 -5.13 -21.39 -11.73
CA LYS A 2 -4.45 -21.85 -12.96
C LYS A 2 -2.97 -22.02 -12.64
N THR A 3 -2.35 -23.10 -13.15
CA THR A 3 -0.93 -23.37 -12.95
C THR A 3 -0.16 -22.81 -14.14
N ILE A 4 0.97 -22.16 -13.85
CA ILE A 4 1.94 -21.72 -14.85
C ILE A 4 3.29 -22.33 -14.50
N SER A 5 4.06 -22.71 -15.53
CA SER A 5 5.47 -23.10 -15.38
C SER A 5 6.32 -21.93 -15.83
N VAL A 6 7.31 -21.55 -15.01
CA VAL A 6 8.21 -20.42 -15.27
C VAL A 6 9.63 -20.94 -15.19
N GLY A 7 10.41 -20.73 -16.25
CA GLY A 7 11.85 -20.94 -16.21
C GLY A 7 12.53 -19.76 -15.52
N VAL A 8 13.48 -20.03 -14.64
CA VAL A 8 14.28 -19.04 -13.93
C VAL A 8 15.75 -19.41 -14.05
N LEU A 9 16.64 -18.44 -13.86
CA LEU A 9 18.07 -18.72 -13.76
C LEU A 9 18.36 -19.47 -12.44
N ASP A 10 19.42 -20.26 -12.43
CA ASP A 10 19.80 -21.07 -11.27
C ASP A 10 20.09 -20.20 -10.04
N ASP A 11 20.75 -19.05 -10.23
CA ASP A 11 21.09 -18.11 -9.15
C ASP A 11 19.83 -17.47 -8.51
N ASP A 12 18.83 -17.18 -9.34
CA ASP A 12 17.53 -16.66 -8.86
C ASP A 12 16.82 -17.74 -8.04
N TYR A 13 16.81 -18.98 -8.53
CA TYR A 13 16.19 -20.09 -7.83
C TYR A 13 16.82 -20.31 -6.45
N GLU A 14 18.14 -20.31 -6.35
CA GLU A 14 18.84 -20.48 -5.07
C GLU A 14 18.60 -19.30 -4.13
N SER A 15 18.49 -18.06 -4.64
CA SER A 15 18.10 -16.90 -3.84
C SER A 15 16.71 -17.06 -3.23
N PHE A 16 15.72 -17.49 -4.03
CA PHE A 16 14.36 -17.76 -3.55
C PHE A 16 14.33 -18.95 -2.57
N ARG A 17 15.14 -19.97 -2.80
CA ARG A 17 15.27 -21.14 -1.92
C ARG A 17 15.82 -20.74 -0.55
N GLN A 18 16.83 -19.89 -0.51
CA GLN A 18 17.39 -19.38 0.73
C GLN A 18 16.37 -18.52 1.48
N ALA A 19 15.71 -17.58 0.79
CA ALA A 19 14.66 -16.75 1.38
C ALA A 19 13.50 -17.60 1.95
N SER A 20 13.12 -18.65 1.24
CA SER A 20 12.09 -19.61 1.67
C SER A 20 12.45 -20.27 3.01
N ARG A 21 13.70 -20.70 3.17
CA ARG A 21 14.21 -21.29 4.43
C ARG A 21 14.24 -20.27 5.56
N THR A 22 14.76 -19.08 5.31
CA THR A 22 14.90 -18.03 6.33
C THR A 22 13.54 -17.54 6.82
N GLN A 23 12.55 -17.40 5.93
CA GLN A 23 11.23 -16.88 6.28
C GLN A 23 10.23 -17.99 6.69
N GLY A 24 10.57 -19.27 6.48
CA GLY A 24 9.65 -20.39 6.71
C GLY A 24 8.45 -20.40 5.76
N ARG A 25 8.57 -19.81 4.57
CA ARG A 25 7.48 -19.65 3.58
C ARG A 25 7.81 -20.43 2.31
N PRO A 26 6.86 -21.14 1.68
CA PRO A 26 7.13 -21.83 0.41
C PRO A 26 7.56 -20.87 -0.70
N ILE A 27 8.49 -21.28 -1.57
CA ILE A 27 8.92 -20.48 -2.74
C ILE A 27 7.73 -20.02 -3.58
N ALA A 28 6.74 -20.89 -3.80
CA ALA A 28 5.54 -20.55 -4.55
C ALA A 28 4.75 -19.39 -3.92
N GLN A 29 4.79 -19.23 -2.59
CA GLN A 29 4.18 -18.07 -1.92
C GLN A 29 4.98 -16.80 -2.18
N LEU A 30 6.31 -16.86 -2.12
CA LEU A 30 7.17 -15.71 -2.42
C LEU A 30 6.96 -15.21 -3.86
N ILE A 31 6.84 -16.14 -4.82
CA ILE A 31 6.54 -15.82 -6.21
C ILE A 31 5.15 -15.17 -6.34
N ARG A 32 4.13 -15.69 -5.65
CA ARG A 32 2.78 -15.08 -5.66
C ARG A 32 2.79 -13.66 -5.09
N ASP A 33 3.55 -13.42 -4.04
CA ASP A 33 3.68 -12.08 -3.45
C ASP A 33 4.35 -11.12 -4.42
N ALA A 34 5.43 -11.55 -5.08
CA ALA A 34 6.11 -10.76 -6.11
C ALA A 34 5.19 -10.45 -7.30
N MET A 35 4.41 -11.43 -7.77
CA MET A 35 3.41 -11.21 -8.82
C MET A 35 2.32 -10.22 -8.39
N ALA A 36 1.86 -10.31 -7.14
CA ALA A 36 0.86 -9.38 -6.60
C ALA A 36 1.40 -7.95 -6.51
N LEU A 37 2.66 -7.80 -6.09
CA LEU A 37 3.37 -6.52 -6.06
C LEU A 37 3.45 -5.91 -7.46
N TYR A 38 3.97 -6.67 -8.42
CA TYR A 38 4.09 -6.22 -9.81
C TYR A 38 2.74 -5.82 -10.40
N ARG A 39 1.70 -6.62 -10.15
CA ARG A 39 0.35 -6.30 -10.61
C ARG A 39 -0.13 -4.97 -10.05
N ARG A 40 0.02 -4.74 -8.74
CA ARG A 40 -0.40 -3.51 -8.07
C ARG A 40 0.33 -2.27 -8.59
N GLU A 41 1.60 -2.42 -8.94
CA GLU A 41 2.47 -1.29 -9.30
C GLU A 41 2.40 -0.95 -10.79
N HIS A 42 2.26 -1.96 -11.65
CA HIS A 42 2.42 -1.78 -13.10
C HIS A 42 1.18 -2.14 -13.92
N ILE A 43 0.31 -3.01 -13.41
CA ILE A 43 -0.87 -3.50 -14.17
C ILE A 43 -2.14 -2.77 -13.73
N GLU A 44 -2.35 -2.65 -12.42
CA GLU A 44 -3.50 -1.96 -11.84
C GLU A 44 -3.38 -0.46 -12.13
N ARG A 45 -4.18 0.01 -13.09
CA ARG A 45 -4.34 1.45 -13.33
C ARG A 45 -5.03 2.05 -12.11
N ARG A 46 -4.25 2.71 -11.25
CA ARG A 46 -4.79 3.54 -10.18
C ARG A 46 -5.45 4.75 -10.82
N THR A 47 -6.75 4.93 -10.58
CA THR A 47 -7.43 6.17 -10.95
C THR A 47 -6.76 7.32 -10.19
N PRO A 48 -6.15 8.30 -10.87
CA PRO A 48 -5.60 9.47 -10.23
C PRO A 48 -6.67 10.15 -9.36
N LEU A 49 -6.29 10.68 -8.19
CA LEU A 49 -7.26 11.33 -7.29
C LEU A 49 -8.05 12.45 -7.99
N ARG A 50 -7.41 13.14 -8.95
CA ARG A 50 -8.03 14.15 -9.82
C ARG A 50 -9.16 13.62 -10.72
N GLU A 51 -9.18 12.32 -11.00
CA GLU A 51 -10.18 11.64 -11.82
C GLU A 51 -11.28 10.99 -10.97
N ILE A 52 -11.16 11.04 -9.64
CA ILE A 52 -12.25 10.69 -8.73
C ILE A 52 -13.23 11.86 -8.74
N PRO A 53 -14.49 11.66 -9.15
CA PRO A 53 -15.48 12.74 -9.15
C PRO A 53 -15.71 13.23 -7.73
N THR A 54 -15.34 14.48 -7.46
CA THR A 54 -15.77 15.17 -6.24
C THR A 54 -17.26 15.46 -6.41
N LEU A 55 -18.09 14.82 -5.59
CA LEU A 55 -19.52 15.13 -5.51
C LEU A 55 -19.68 16.58 -5.02
N ALA A 56 -19.86 17.55 -5.92
CA ALA A 56 -20.08 18.93 -5.50
C ALA A 56 -21.51 19.04 -4.92
N GLY A 57 -21.65 19.51 -3.68
CA GLY A 57 -22.97 19.85 -3.11
C GLY A 57 -23.20 19.50 -1.65
N HIS A 58 -22.28 18.79 -0.98
CA HIS A 58 -22.39 18.60 0.47
C HIS A 58 -21.93 19.86 1.19
N ARG A 59 -22.84 20.45 1.97
CA ARG A 59 -22.52 21.44 2.97
C ARG A 59 -22.08 20.72 4.25
N PRO A 60 -21.07 21.21 4.97
CA PRO A 60 -20.77 20.75 6.31
C PRO A 60 -22.04 20.74 7.18
N VAL A 61 -22.27 19.65 7.94
CA VAL A 61 -23.43 19.50 8.84
C VAL A 61 -23.41 20.56 9.95
N ALA A 62 -22.22 21.06 10.28
CA ALA A 62 -22.00 22.16 11.21
C ALA A 62 -20.91 23.10 10.65
N SER A 63 -20.74 24.26 11.26
CA SER A 63 -19.60 25.14 10.97
C SER A 63 -18.30 24.38 11.15
N LEU A 64 -17.38 24.55 10.21
CA LEU A 64 -16.03 24.02 10.36
C LEU A 64 -15.30 24.80 11.46
N PRO A 65 -14.49 24.15 12.30
CA PRO A 65 -13.71 24.82 13.31
C PRO A 65 -12.75 25.85 12.67
N GLY A 66 -12.42 26.87 13.45
CA GLY A 66 -11.41 27.85 13.06
C GLY A 66 -10.05 27.19 12.87
N ARG A 67 -9.16 27.85 12.13
CA ARG A 67 -7.78 27.38 11.98
C ARG A 67 -7.09 27.25 13.33
N ASP A 68 -7.31 28.21 14.23
CA ASP A 68 -6.65 28.23 15.54
C ASP A 68 -7.11 27.05 16.42
N GLU A 69 -8.42 26.79 16.49
CA GLU A 69 -9.00 25.63 17.19
C GLU A 69 -8.41 24.30 16.67
N LEU A 70 -8.25 24.18 15.35
CA LEU A 70 -7.72 22.97 14.72
C LEU A 70 -6.22 22.76 15.01
N TYR A 71 -5.46 23.86 15.11
CA TYR A 71 -4.04 23.79 15.44
C TYR A 71 -3.83 23.48 16.92
N ASP A 72 -4.66 24.03 17.81
CA ASP A 72 -4.63 23.73 19.25
C ASP A 72 -4.97 22.24 19.52
N GLU A 73 -5.88 21.64 18.75
CA GLU A 73 -6.20 20.21 18.85
C GLU A 73 -5.05 19.31 18.37
N ILE A 74 -4.47 19.62 17.20
CA ILE A 74 -3.44 18.78 16.56
C ILE A 74 -2.08 18.94 17.26
N PHE A 75 -1.78 20.16 17.69
CA PHE A 75 -0.54 20.53 18.35
C PHE A 75 -0.86 21.12 19.72
N PRO A 76 -1.35 20.29 20.67
CA PRO A 76 -1.57 20.76 22.02
C PRO A 76 -0.25 21.31 22.54
N ALA A 77 -0.27 22.52 23.09
CA ALA A 77 0.91 23.11 23.70
C ALA A 77 1.47 22.12 24.71
N VAL A 78 2.69 21.64 24.47
CA VAL A 78 3.40 20.78 25.41
C VAL A 78 3.78 21.68 26.57
N ASP A 79 3.13 21.50 27.71
CA ASP A 79 3.44 22.24 28.93
C ASP A 79 4.87 21.82 29.35
N GLU A 80 5.87 22.66 29.07
CA GLU A 80 7.24 22.47 29.55
C GLU A 80 7.29 22.87 31.03
N GLY A 81 6.98 21.91 31.89
CA GLY A 81 7.22 21.95 33.35
C GLY A 81 8.52 21.24 33.73
#